data_AF-A0A970E5A4-F1
#
_entry.id   AF-A0A970E5A4-F1
#
_cell.length_a   1.000
_cell.length_b   1.000
_cell.length_c   1.000
_cell.angle_alpha   90.00
_cell.angle_beta   90.00
_cell.angle_gamma   90.00
#
_symmetry.space_group_name_H-M   'P 1'
#
loop_
_entity.id
_entity.type
_entity.pdbx_description
1 polymer ?
#
loop_
_entity_poly.entity_id
_entity_poly.type
_entity_poly.pdbx_seq_one_letter_code
_entity_poly.pdbx_strand_id
1 'polypeptide(L)' 'MQLPNKLFSYEESILSKFVPILKALDEQNYSVLGLYSLTKMEFDSIDDFLLALDCLYGLGKIDYDDEEEVLVRVTRNSMR' A
#
# COMPACT_ATOMS: atom_id res chain seq x y z
N MET A 1 -4.25 -11.10 -8.18
CA MET A 1 -3.57 -11.14 -6.87
C MET A 1 -2.95 -12.51 -6.65
N GLN A 2 -1.64 -12.54 -6.38
CA GLN A 2 -0.95 -13.73 -5.86
C GLN A 2 -1.01 -13.72 -4.33
N LEU A 3 -1.80 -14.64 -3.75
CA LEU A 3 -1.92 -14.82 -2.31
C LEU A 3 -0.97 -15.93 -1.82
N PRO A 4 -0.51 -15.87 -0.56
CA PRO A 4 0.36 -16.91 -0.04
C PRO A 4 -0.41 -18.24 0.06
N ASN A 5 0.23 -19.31 -0.36
CA ASN A 5 -0.32 -20.65 -0.33
C ASN A 5 0.83 -21.68 -0.36
N LYS A 6 0.52 -22.96 -0.62
CA LYS A 6 1.55 -24.01 -0.64
C LYS A 6 2.58 -23.84 -1.78
N LEU A 7 2.23 -23.12 -2.85
CA LEU A 7 3.07 -22.86 -4.01
C LEU A 7 3.83 -21.53 -3.90
N PHE A 8 3.26 -20.54 -3.21
CA PHE A 8 3.84 -19.19 -3.09
C PHE A 8 4.00 -18.81 -1.63
N SER A 9 5.21 -18.41 -1.23
CA SER A 9 5.49 -17.93 0.13
C SER A 9 4.81 -16.59 0.41
N TYR A 10 4.89 -16.14 1.67
CA TYR A 10 4.43 -14.80 2.04
C TYR A 10 5.19 -13.72 1.28
N GLU A 11 6.51 -13.84 1.20
CA GLU A 11 7.43 -12.89 0.57
C GLU A 11 7.10 -12.72 -0.92
N GLU A 12 6.73 -13.82 -1.59
CA GLU A 12 6.30 -13.85 -2.99
C GLU A 12 4.87 -13.35 -3.21
N SER A 13 4.08 -13.16 -2.15
CA SER A 13 2.68 -12.76 -2.27
C SER A 13 2.50 -11.24 -2.26
N ILE A 14 1.35 -10.78 -2.73
CA ILE A 14 0.97 -9.36 -2.65
C ILE A 14 0.85 -8.85 -1.20
N LEU A 15 0.62 -9.75 -0.23
CA LEU A 15 0.48 -9.37 1.18
C LEU A 15 1.80 -8.86 1.76
N SER A 16 2.95 -9.37 1.33
CA SER A 16 4.25 -8.85 1.78
C SER A 16 4.44 -7.40 1.37
N LYS A 17 3.87 -7.01 0.23
CA LYS A 17 3.96 -5.68 -0.36
C LYS A 17 3.15 -4.62 0.39
N PHE A 18 2.25 -5.03 1.28
CA PHE A 18 1.49 -4.09 2.11
C PHE A 18 2.39 -3.42 3.15
N VAL A 19 3.35 -4.17 3.70
CA VAL A 19 4.23 -3.70 4.79
C VAL A 19 5.02 -2.44 4.42
N PRO A 20 5.76 -2.37 3.29
CA PRO A 20 6.52 -1.18 2.94
C PRO A 20 5.64 0.06 2.73
N ILE A 21 4.47 -0.09 2.11
CA ILE A 21 3.49 1.01 1.94
C ILE A 21 3.02 1.51 3.31
N LEU A 22 2.58 0.59 4.17
CA LEU A 22 2.03 0.94 5.47
C LEU A 22 3.06 1.58 6.39
N LYS A 23 4.31 1.09 6.38
CA LYS A 23 5.42 1.69 7.14
C LYS A 23 5.73 3.11 6.65
N ALA A 24 5.79 3.33 5.34
CA ALA A 24 6.00 4.67 4.80
C ALA A 24 4.89 5.63 5.26
N LEU A 25 3.63 5.20 5.16
CA LEU A 25 2.48 6.02 5.54
C LEU A 25 2.29 6.19 7.07
N ASP A 26 2.97 5.38 7.90
CA ASP A 26 3.06 5.61 9.34
C ASP A 26 4.01 6.78 9.69
N GLU A 27 4.95 7.12 8.81
CA GLU A 27 5.91 8.22 9.01
C GLU A 27 5.35 9.56 8.53
N GLN A 28 4.78 9.59 7.32
CA GLN A 28 4.14 10.77 6.74
C GLN A 28 3.25 10.40 5.55
N ASN A 29 2.45 11.36 5.10
CA ASN A 29 1.65 11.22 3.88
C ASN A 29 2.52 11.40 2.64
N TYR A 30 2.15 10.72 1.55
CA TYR A 30 2.90 10.79 0.29
C TYR A 30 1.94 10.90 -0.88
N SER A 31 2.33 11.64 -1.92
CA SER A 31 1.70 11.48 -3.23
C SER A 31 1.91 10.05 -3.74
N VAL A 32 1.02 9.57 -4.63
CA VAL A 32 1.13 8.23 -5.20
C VAL A 32 2.49 8.00 -5.85
N LEU A 33 2.99 8.98 -6.61
CA LEU A 33 4.31 8.93 -7.25
C LEU A 33 5.47 8.99 -6.24
N GLY A 34 5.34 9.78 -5.18
CA GLY A 34 6.34 9.86 -4.12
C GLY A 34 6.47 8.54 -3.37
N LEU A 35 5.33 7.94 -3.01
CA LEU A 35 5.28 6.63 -2.38
C LEU A 35 5.86 5.55 -3.28
N TYR A 36 5.45 5.51 -4.56
CA TYR A 36 6.02 4.56 -5.52
C TYR A 36 7.53 4.71 -5.63
N SER A 37 8.04 5.94 -5.74
CA SER A 37 9.48 6.20 -5.84
C SER A 37 10.26 5.70 -4.63
N LEU A 38 9.67 5.79 -3.44
CA LEU A 38 10.22 5.30 -2.18
C LEU A 38 10.20 3.77 -2.09
N THR A 39 9.11 3.13 -2.50
CA THR A 39 8.91 1.69 -2.29
C THR A 39 9.18 0.82 -3.52
N LYS A 40 9.49 1.39 -4.69
CA LYS A 40 9.60 0.66 -5.98
C LYS A 40 10.49 -0.58 -5.95
N MET A 41 11.52 -0.61 -5.10
CA MET A 41 12.44 -1.75 -4.99
C MET A 41 11.77 -3.01 -4.40
N GLU A 42 10.63 -2.83 -3.73
CA GLU A 42 9.85 -3.91 -3.14
C GLU A 42 8.84 -4.51 -4.13
N PHE A 43 8.65 -3.92 -5.32
CA PHE A 43 7.62 -4.33 -6.29
C PHE A 43 8.25 -4.80 -7.60
N ASP A 44 7.70 -5.88 -8.18
CA ASP A 44 8.18 -6.41 -9.45
C ASP A 44 7.70 -5.56 -10.64
N SER A 45 6.55 -4.90 -10.49
CA SER A 45 5.94 -4.04 -11.51
C SER A 45 5.15 -2.88 -10.89
N ILE A 46 4.80 -1.90 -11.72
CA ILE A 46 3.87 -0.83 -11.32
C ILE A 46 2.46 -1.39 -11.05
N ASP A 47 2.05 -2.43 -11.78
CA ASP A 47 0.76 -3.07 -11.60
C ASP A 47 0.64 -3.73 -10.22
N ASP A 48 1.72 -4.33 -9.72
CA ASP A 48 1.76 -4.89 -8.36
C ASP A 48 1.64 -3.80 -7.29
N PHE A 49 2.24 -2.64 -7.53
CA PHE A 49 2.11 -1.49 -6.63
C PHE A 49 0.67 -0.97 -6.58
N LEU A 50 0.05 -0.74 -7.75
CA LEU A 50 -1.34 -0.30 -7.83
C LEU A 50 -2.28 -1.33 -7.20
N LEU A 51 -2.07 -2.62 -7.45
CA LEU A 51 -2.85 -3.69 -6.85
C LEU A 51 -2.74 -3.70 -5.32
N ALA A 52 -1.55 -3.43 -4.77
CA ALA A 52 -1.37 -3.33 -3.32
C ALA A 52 -2.10 -2.11 -2.74
N LEU A 53 -2.09 -0.97 -3.44
CA LEU A 53 -2.87 0.21 -3.05
C LEU A 53 -4.37 -0.07 -3.06
N ASP A 54 -4.89 -0.66 -4.13
CA ASP A 54 -6.31 -1.03 -4.26
C ASP A 54 -6.75 -1.94 -3.09
N CYS A 55 -5.91 -2.92 -2.74
CA CYS A 55 -6.18 -3.80 -1.62
C CYS A 55 -6.21 -3.05 -0.29
N LEU A 56 -5.22 -2.21 -0.02
CA LEU A 56 -5.13 -1.45 1.23
C LEU A 56 -6.27 -0.44 1.37
N TYR A 57 -6.67 0.18 0.26
CA TYR A 57 -7.83 1.09 0.20
C TYR A 57 -9.12 0.31 0.49
N GLY A 58 -9.34 -0.81 -0.20
CA GLY A 58 -10.49 -1.69 0.05
C GLY A 58 -10.54 -2.27 1.46
N LEU A 59 -9.39 -2.42 2.13
CA LEU A 59 -9.27 -2.84 3.53
C LEU A 59 -9.44 -1.68 4.54
N GLY A 60 -9.62 -0.43 4.08
CA GLY A 60 -9.71 0.76 4.91
C GLY A 60 -8.43 0.98 5.72
N LYS A 61 -7.26 0.70 5.14
CA LYS A 61 -5.94 0.93 5.76
C LYS A 61 -5.27 2.18 5.25
N ILE A 62 -5.62 2.61 4.04
CA ILE A 62 -5.19 3.87 3.47
C ILE A 62 -6.41 4.57 2.88
N ASP A 63 -6.32 5.88 2.74
CA ASP A 63 -7.28 6.70 2.02
C ASP A 63 -6.53 7.68 1.12
N TYR A 64 -7.24 8.33 0.22
CA TYR A 64 -6.70 9.41 -0.61
C TYR A 64 -7.32 10.73 -0.18
N ASP A 65 -6.46 11.68 0.21
CA ASP A 65 -6.86 13.05 0.50
C ASP A 65 -6.84 13.84 -0.82
N ASP A 66 -8.03 14.13 -1.35
CA ASP A 66 -8.20 14.86 -2.61
C ASP A 66 -7.75 16.33 -2.51
N GLU A 67 -7.73 16.93 -1.31
CA GLU A 67 -7.34 18.35 -1.14
C GLU A 67 -5.81 18.50 -1.21
N GLU A 68 -5.10 17.60 -0.55
CA GLU A 68 -3.63 17.60 -0.48
C GLU A 68 -2.98 16.70 -1.56
N GLU A 69 -3.78 15.96 -2.32
CA GLU A 69 -3.38 14.99 -3.34
C GLU A 69 -2.42 13.89 -2.83
N VAL A 70 -2.62 13.43 -1.60
CA VAL A 70 -1.75 12.44 -0.93
C VAL A 70 -2.50 11.21 -0.43
N LEU A 71 -1.79 10.09 -0.35
CA LEU A 71 -2.23 8.91 0.37
C LEU A 71 -1.98 9.11 1.86
N VAL A 72 -2.97 8.73 2.68
CA VAL A 72 -2.94 8.86 4.14
C VAL A 72 -3.20 7.52 4.82
N ARG A 73 -2.58 7.30 5.99
CA ARG A 73 -2.82 6.11 6.79
C ARG A 73 -4.14 6.21 7.56
N VAL A 74 -5.00 5.21 7.42
CA VAL A 74 -6.24 5.10 8.21
C VAL A 74 -5.96 4.27 9.48
N THR A 75 -5.92 4.95 10.62
CA THR A 75 -6.01 4.29 11.94
C THR A 75 -7.47 4.33 12.40
N ARG A 76 -7.91 3.27 13.11
CA ARG A 76 -9.32 2.89 13.36
C ARG A 76 -10.22 3.92 14.08
N ASN A 77 -9.83 5.18 14.21
CA ASN A 77 -10.60 6.26 14.83
C ASN A 77 -11.14 7.32 13.85
N SER A 78 -10.97 7.12 12.53
CA SER A 78 -11.39 8.10 11.51
C SER A 78 -12.72 7.77 10.81
N MET A 79 -13.61 6.98 11.43
CA MET A 79 -15.02 7.00 11.02
C MET A 79 -15.67 8.20 11.70
N ARG A 80 -15.69 9.34 10.99
CA ARG A 80 -16.73 10.35 11.17
C ARG A 80 -17.91 10.00 10.28
#